data_AF-A0A371GRK3-F1
#
_entry.id   AF-A0A371GRK3-F1
#
_cell.length_a   1.000
_cell.length_b   1.000
_cell.length_c   1.000
_cell.angle_alpha   90.00
_cell.angle_beta   90.00
_cell.angle_gamma   90.00
#
_symmetry.space_group_name_H-M   'P 1'
#
loop_
_entity.id
_entity.type
_entity.pdbx_description
1 polymer ?
#
loop_
_entity_poly.entity_id
_entity_poly.type
_entity_poly.pdbx_seq_one_letter_code
_entity_poly.pdbx_strand_id
1 'polypeptide(L)' 'MRAIEEMAGMDVLCSEKTGTFTMNRLTVFNRNMDKDIVVLLAARAARGENQDAIDAAIVNMLADPKEVKIPLFL' A
#
# COMPACT_ATOMS: atom_id res chain seq x y z
N MET A 1 -32.09 -18.51 -0.09
CA MET A 1 -32.31 -18.85 1.34
C MET A 1 -31.07 -19.49 1.97
N ARG A 2 -30.41 -20.46 1.34
CA ARG A 2 -29.22 -21.15 1.90
C ARG A 2 -28.11 -20.27 2.48
N ALA A 3 -27.71 -19.17 1.82
CA ALA A 3 -26.63 -18.31 2.33
C ALA A 3 -26.93 -17.70 3.73
N ILE A 4 -28.20 -17.48 4.07
CA ILE A 4 -28.60 -16.93 5.38
C ILE A 4 -28.53 -18.02 6.45
N GLU A 5 -28.96 -19.24 6.12
CA GLU A 5 -28.90 -20.40 7.02
C GLU A 5 -27.45 -20.82 7.28
N GLU A 6 -26.60 -20.82 6.25
CA GLU A 6 -25.17 -21.11 6.35
C GLU A 6 -24.44 -20.05 7.20
N MET A 7 -24.77 -18.77 7.03
CA MET A 7 -24.19 -17.70 7.86
C MET A 7 -24.69 -17.76 9.31
N ALA A 8 -25.93 -18.19 9.55
CA ALA A 8 -26.49 -18.33 10.89
C ALA A 8 -25.90 -19.51 11.68
N GLY A 9 -25.41 -20.55 11.00
CA GLY A 9 -24.78 -21.73 11.61
C GLY A 9 -23.25 -21.69 11.65
N MET A 10 -22.62 -20.53 11.43
CA MET A 10 -21.17 -20.44 11.27
C MET A 10 -20.45 -20.25 12.62
N ASP A 11 -19.61 -21.20 13.01
CA ASP A 11 -18.85 -21.16 14.27
C ASP A 11 -17.45 -20.55 14.13
N VAL A 12 -16.86 -20.58 12.93
CA VAL A 12 -15.50 -20.08 12.65
C VAL A 12 -15.50 -19.24 11.39
N LEU A 13 -14.94 -18.03 11.48
CA LEU A 13 -14.74 -17.13 10.35
C LEU A 13 -13.25 -17.01 10.01
N CYS A 14 -12.86 -17.53 8.85
CA CYS A 14 -11.53 -17.29 8.28
C CYS A 14 -11.58 -16.05 7.38
N SER A 15 -11.34 -14.88 7.96
CA SER A 15 -11.26 -13.64 7.19
C SER A 15 -9.83 -13.32 6.79
N GLU A 16 -9.68 -12.84 5.55
CA GLU A 16 -8.46 -12.17 5.13
C GLU A 16 -8.26 -10.91 6.00
N LYS A 17 -7.02 -10.56 6.31
CA LYS A 17 -6.76 -9.36 7.11
C LYS A 17 -6.81 -8.11 6.23
N THR A 18 -6.12 -8.19 5.10
CA THR A 18 -5.87 -7.06 4.20
C THR A 18 -7.15 -6.71 3.43
N GLY A 19 -7.66 -5.50 3.61
CA GLY A 19 -8.90 -5.05 2.96
C GLY A 19 -10.20 -5.57 3.59
N THR A 20 -10.15 -6.43 4.61
CA THR A 20 -11.34 -6.78 5.43
C THR A 20 -11.25 -6.15 6.82
N PHE A 21 -10.19 -6.43 7.57
CA PHE A 21 -9.98 -5.82 8.89
C PHE A 21 -9.15 -4.54 8.84
N THR A 22 -8.35 -4.35 7.78
CA THR A 22 -7.52 -3.15 7.61
C THR A 22 -8.02 -2.29 6.46
N MET A 23 -7.84 -0.97 6.59
CA MET A 23 -8.26 0.01 5.57
C MET A 23 -7.32 0.10 4.35
N ASN A 24 -6.26 -0.72 4.31
CA ASN A 24 -5.17 -0.59 3.34
C ASN A 24 -4.58 0.83 3.25
N ARG A 25 -4.62 1.60 4.36
CA ARG A 25 -3.90 2.87 4.51
C ARG A 25 -2.61 2.62 5.27
N LEU A 26 -1.50 2.58 4.55
CA LEU A 26 -0.21 2.17 5.08
C LEU A 26 0.62 3.38 5.52
N THR A 27 1.49 3.18 6.51
CA THR A 27 2.50 4.15 6.92
C THR A 27 3.87 3.48 6.82
N VAL A 28 4.80 4.07 6.06
CA VAL A 28 6.14 3.52 5.88
C VAL A 28 7.03 3.93 7.05
N PHE A 29 7.82 2.99 7.55
CA PHE A 29 8.72 3.21 8.67
C PHE A 29 10.11 2.65 8.35
N ASN A 30 11.16 3.37 8.74
CA ASN A 30 12.55 3.02 8.51
C ASN A 30 13.34 3.19 9.82
N ARG A 31 14.22 2.23 10.14
CA ARG A 31 15.09 2.27 11.32
C ARG A 31 16.58 2.48 11.04
N ASN A 32 17.09 2.11 9.86
CA ASN A 32 18.51 1.83 9.66
C ASN A 32 19.14 2.50 8.44
N MET A 33 18.38 3.29 7.69
CA MET A 33 18.87 3.99 6.50
C MET A 33 18.35 5.44 6.50
N ASP A 34 18.92 6.28 5.65
CA ASP A 34 18.35 7.59 5.37
C ASP A 34 16.93 7.43 4.79
N LYS A 35 15.95 8.03 5.46
CA LYS A 35 14.54 7.91 5.09
C LYS A 35 14.27 8.50 3.72
N ASP A 36 14.88 9.63 3.39
CA ASP A 36 14.56 10.36 2.18
C ASP A 36 15.09 9.62 0.95
N ILE A 37 16.28 9.03 1.06
CA ILE A 37 16.86 8.18 0.02
C ILE A 37 16.01 6.94 -0.21
N VAL A 38 15.60 6.24 0.86
CA VAL A 38 14.79 5.02 0.75
C VAL A 38 13.43 5.31 0.14
N VAL A 39 12.76 6.38 0.58
CA VAL A 39 11.45 6.77 0.04
C VAL A 39 11.57 7.17 -1.42
N LEU A 40 12.59 7.94 -1.81
CA LEU A 40 12.80 8.34 -3.21
C LEU A 40 13.03 7.14 -4.13
N LEU A 41 13.91 6.22 -3.73
CA LEU A 41 14.19 5.02 -4.53
C LEU A 41 12.96 4.10 -4.62
N ALA A 42 12.24 3.92 -3.51
CA ALA A 42 11.02 3.13 -3.49
C ALA A 42 9.93 3.75 -4.37
N ALA A 43 9.76 5.07 -4.32
CA ALA A 43 8.76 5.78 -5.12
C ALA A 43 9.06 5.74 -6.63
N ARG A 44 10.35 5.71 -7.01
CA ARG A 44 10.78 5.51 -8.41
C ARG A 44 10.58 4.08 -8.91
N ALA A 45 10.64 3.09 -8.01
CA ALA A 45 10.34 1.70 -8.32
C ALA A 45 8.83 1.41 -8.33
N ALA A 46 8.04 2.21 -7.62
CA ALA A 46 6.59 2.09 -7.53
C ALA A 46 5.91 2.37 -8.88
N ARG A 47 4.84 1.64 -9.17
CA ARG A 47 4.07 1.80 -10.40
C ARG A 47 2.89 2.71 -10.14
N GLY A 48 3.10 4.03 -10.21
CA GLY A 48 2.09 5.05 -9.88
C GLY A 48 0.75 4.92 -10.63
N GLU A 49 0.72 4.23 -11.77
CA GLU A 49 -0.49 3.98 -12.56
C GLU A 49 -1.36 2.83 -12.04
N ASN A 50 -0.80 1.95 -11.19
CA ASN A 50 -1.44 0.69 -10.80
C ASN A 50 -2.44 0.83 -9.63
N GLN A 51 -2.64 2.04 -9.09
CA GLN A 51 -3.51 2.34 -7.94
C GLN A 51 -3.35 1.39 -6.73
N ASP A 52 -2.16 0.78 -6.59
CA ASP A 52 -1.87 -0.12 -5.49
C ASP A 52 -1.70 0.67 -4.19
N ALA A 53 -2.27 0.15 -3.10
CA ALA A 53 -2.26 0.83 -1.80
C ALA A 53 -0.84 1.02 -1.23
N ILE A 54 0.09 0.11 -1.54
CA ILE A 54 1.50 0.20 -1.15
C ILE A 54 2.18 1.29 -1.97
N ASP A 55 2.02 1.27 -3.29
CA ASP A 55 2.61 2.27 -4.19
C ASP A 55 2.13 3.68 -3.83
N ALA A 56 0.82 3.83 -3.59
CA ALA A 56 0.23 5.09 -3.16
C ALA A 56 0.80 5.57 -1.81
N ALA A 57 0.97 4.67 -0.84
CA ALA A 57 1.54 5.02 0.46
C ALA A 57 3.00 5.49 0.35
N ILE A 58 3.78 4.91 -0.55
CA ILE A 58 5.17 5.31 -0.79
C ILE A 58 5.23 6.67 -1.49
N VAL A 59 4.46 6.88 -2.57
CA VAL A 59 4.45 8.15 -3.32
C VAL A 59 3.96 9.31 -2.44
N ASN A 60 2.96 9.07 -1.58
CA ASN A 60 2.45 10.09 -0.65
C ASN A 60 3.46 10.49 0.44
N MET A 61 4.57 9.77 0.60
CA MET A 61 5.64 10.16 1.52
C MET A 61 6.66 11.12 0.91
N LEU A 62 6.65 11.31 -0.41
CA LEU A 62 7.52 12.30 -1.05
C LEU A 62 7.08 13.72 -0.72
N ALA A 63 8.05 14.62 -0.57
CA ALA A 63 7.79 16.05 -0.43
C ALA A 63 7.24 16.65 -1.74
N ASP A 64 7.81 16.26 -2.88
CA ASP A 64 7.28 16.58 -4.21
C ASP A 64 7.01 15.28 -5.00
N PRO A 65 5.74 14.95 -5.31
CA PRO A 65 5.39 13.78 -6.13
C PRO A 65 6.05 13.74 -7.51
N LYS A 66 6.54 14.87 -8.03
CA LYS A 66 7.23 14.91 -9.33
C LYS A 66 8.60 14.23 -9.30
N GLU A 67 9.21 14.07 -8.14
CA GLU A 67 10.53 13.43 -7.98
C GLU A 67 10.53 11.92 -8.30
N VAL A 68 9.34 11.32 -8.37
CA VAL A 68 9.11 9.97 -8.92
C VAL A 68 9.64 9.86 -10.35
N LYS A 69 9.56 10.93 -11.13
CA LYS A 69 10.06 10.93 -12.50
C LYS A 69 11.57 11.13 -12.47
N ILE A 70 12.28 10.22 -13.12
CA ILE A 70 13.72 10.40 -13.35
C ILE A 70 13.85 11.52 -14.39
N PRO A 71 14.52 12.65 -14.08
CA PRO A 71 14.81 13.65 -15.09
C PRO A 71 15.69 12.99 -16.16
N LEU A 72 15.13 12.87 -17.37
CA LEU A 72 15.81 12.28 -18.50
C LEU A 72 16.94 13.25 -18.91
N PHE A 73 18.17 12.94 -18.53
CA PHE A 73 19.39 13.54 -19.09
C PHE A 73 20.00 12.59 -20.15
N LEU A 74 19.14 11.91 -20.91
CA LEU A 74 19.48 11.11 -22.08
C LEU A 74 18.67 11.62 -23.28
#